data_AF-A0A662S4D9-F1
#
_entry.id   AF-A0A662S4D9-F1
#
_cell.length_a   1.000
_cell.length_b   1.000
_cell.length_c   1.000
_cell.angle_alpha   90.00
_cell.angle_beta   90.00
_cell.angle_gamma   90.00
#
_symmetry.space_group_name_H-M   'P 1'
#
loop_
_entity.id
_entity.type
_entity.pdbx_description
1 polymer ?
#
loop_
_entity_poly.entity_id
_entity_poly.type
_entity_poly.pdbx_seq_one_letter_code
_entity_poly.pdbx_strand_id
1 'polypeptide(L)'
;PLLNVINGGLHAGNELSIQEFMIIPADFSAFKEAILAAAEIYHNLGDYLVSKYGISAKNVGDEGGFAPPMSKTREALDALIKAIEESGYSGKVYLGIDCAASNFYDSQTRKYRIDGKEVDAGDLIEFYVELVRDYPIMSIEDPFEEEDFLSFAELTKKIGDRVQLVGDDFFVTNQNRLKKGIEMGAGNSLLLKVNQIGTLTEALEAARIAYKAGYSVIVSHRSGETTDTAISDLAVGIGCGQIKAGAPARGERVAKYNRLLEIEEELGKRAIFAGRKALRIG
;
A
#
# COMPACT_ATOMS: atom_id res chain seq x y z
N PRO A 1 4.54 -8.66 -0.09
CA PRO A 1 3.29 -8.18 -0.75
C PRO A 1 2.65 -7.12 0.14
N LEU A 2 2.00 -6.11 -0.46
CA LEU A 2 1.15 -5.15 0.24
C LEU A 2 -0.29 -5.55 -0.11
N LEU A 3 -1.06 -5.99 0.90
CA LEU A 3 -2.40 -6.54 0.67
C LEU A 3 -3.45 -5.58 1.22
N ASN A 4 -4.26 -5.00 0.34
CA ASN A 4 -5.44 -4.22 0.71
C ASN A 4 -6.45 -5.12 1.44
N VAL A 5 -6.90 -4.73 2.64
CA VAL A 5 -7.81 -5.52 3.48
C VAL A 5 -8.99 -4.73 4.03
N ILE A 6 -8.88 -3.40 4.22
CA ILE A 6 -10.01 -2.52 4.58
C ILE A 6 -9.98 -1.32 3.63
N ASN A 7 -11.16 -0.96 3.13
CA ASN A 7 -11.38 0.15 2.22
C ASN A 7 -12.10 1.31 2.90
N GLY A 8 -11.72 2.52 2.49
CA GLY A 8 -12.40 3.79 2.73
C GLY A 8 -12.46 4.62 1.45
N GLY A 9 -12.52 5.95 1.59
CA GLY A 9 -12.46 6.89 0.47
C GLY A 9 -13.50 6.57 -0.60
N LEU A 10 -13.08 6.60 -1.87
CA LEU A 10 -13.96 6.29 -3.01
C LEU A 10 -14.25 4.79 -3.16
N HIS A 11 -13.52 3.92 -2.45
CA HIS A 11 -13.68 2.47 -2.50
C HIS A 11 -14.74 1.93 -1.53
N ALA A 12 -15.30 2.78 -0.66
CA ALA A 12 -16.31 2.38 0.31
C ALA A 12 -17.39 3.46 0.52
N GLY A 13 -18.60 3.03 0.90
CA GLY A 13 -19.67 3.93 1.33
C GLY A 13 -19.61 4.29 2.83
N ASN A 14 -18.45 4.14 3.47
CA ASN A 14 -18.24 4.45 4.87
C ASN A 14 -17.68 5.88 5.05
N GLU A 15 -17.27 6.24 6.26
CA GLU A 15 -16.78 7.59 6.59
C GLU A 15 -15.24 7.66 6.73
N LEU A 16 -14.52 6.60 6.35
CA LEU A 16 -13.06 6.62 6.33
C LEU A 16 -12.58 7.49 5.17
N SER A 17 -11.75 8.49 5.45
CA SER A 17 -11.17 9.34 4.38
C SER A 17 -10.06 8.62 3.61
N ILE A 18 -9.20 7.86 4.32
CA ILE A 18 -8.12 7.05 3.73
C ILE A 18 -8.74 5.93 2.89
N GLN A 19 -8.22 5.75 1.67
CA GLN A 19 -8.80 4.85 0.68
C GLN A 19 -8.51 3.38 0.97
N GLU A 20 -7.30 3.02 1.39
CA GLU A 20 -6.93 1.63 1.64
C GLU A 20 -6.08 1.46 2.89
N PHE A 21 -6.34 0.37 3.60
CA PHE A 21 -5.56 -0.08 4.73
C PHE A 21 -5.05 -1.48 4.41
N MET A 22 -3.74 -1.64 4.51
CA MET A 22 -3.02 -2.81 4.03
C MET A 22 -2.29 -3.53 5.17
N ILE A 23 -2.10 -4.84 4.98
CA ILE A 23 -1.16 -5.64 5.76
C ILE A 23 0.08 -5.97 4.92
N ILE A 24 1.24 -5.99 5.57
CA ILE A 24 2.55 -6.18 4.95
C ILE A 24 3.31 -7.27 5.73
N PRO A 25 3.22 -8.55 5.33
CA PRO A 25 3.98 -9.64 5.95
C PRO A 25 5.45 -9.59 5.53
N ALA A 26 6.26 -8.79 6.24
CA ALA A 26 7.64 -8.50 5.87
C ALA A 26 8.69 -9.33 6.64
N ASP A 27 8.32 -9.95 7.76
CA ASP A 27 9.25 -10.66 8.65
C ASP A 27 9.05 -12.19 8.57
N PHE A 28 9.18 -12.71 7.36
CA PHE A 28 9.12 -14.13 7.01
C PHE A 28 10.35 -14.55 6.21
N SER A 29 10.58 -15.86 6.09
CA SER A 29 11.74 -16.40 5.36
C SER A 29 11.47 -16.68 3.89
N ALA A 30 10.20 -16.85 3.53
CA ALA A 30 9.75 -17.22 2.20
C ALA A 30 8.43 -16.51 1.85
N PHE A 31 8.17 -16.30 0.57
CA PHE A 31 6.94 -15.69 0.08
C PHE A 31 5.72 -16.56 0.43
N LYS A 32 5.82 -17.88 0.30
CA LYS A 32 4.75 -18.82 0.70
C LYS A 32 4.31 -18.68 2.16
N GLU A 33 5.23 -18.38 3.08
CA GLU A 33 4.91 -18.20 4.50
C GLU A 33 4.22 -16.86 4.72
N ALA A 34 4.72 -15.81 4.06
CA ALA A 34 4.17 -14.47 4.13
C ALA A 34 2.73 -14.41 3.59
N ILE A 35 2.45 -15.05 2.45
CA ILE A 35 1.12 -15.05 1.86
C ILE A 35 0.12 -15.93 2.62
N LEU A 36 0.58 -17.05 3.20
CA LEU A 36 -0.24 -17.88 4.09
C LEU A 36 -0.70 -17.08 5.31
N ALA A 37 0.24 -16.42 5.99
CA ALA A 37 -0.08 -15.57 7.14
C ALA A 37 -1.06 -14.46 6.79
N ALA A 38 -0.87 -13.80 5.64
CA ALA A 38 -1.80 -12.77 5.18
C ALA A 38 -3.21 -13.30 4.91
N ALA A 39 -3.35 -14.51 4.36
CA ALA A 39 -4.66 -15.13 4.14
C ALA A 39 -5.37 -15.48 5.46
N GLU A 40 -4.64 -16.01 6.45
CA GLU A 40 -5.18 -16.29 7.78
C GLU A 40 -5.65 -15.01 8.50
N ILE A 41 -4.85 -13.93 8.43
CA ILE A 41 -5.21 -12.62 8.97
C ILE A 41 -6.46 -12.06 8.27
N TYR A 42 -6.53 -12.16 6.95
CA TYR A 42 -7.68 -11.69 6.18
C TYR A 42 -8.98 -12.41 6.58
N HIS A 43 -8.93 -13.73 6.77
CA HIS A 43 -10.10 -14.50 7.22
C HIS A 43 -10.51 -14.13 8.66
N ASN A 44 -9.55 -14.04 9.58
CA ASN A 44 -9.81 -13.63 10.97
C ASN A 44 -10.37 -12.20 11.05
N LEU A 45 -9.84 -11.28 10.25
CA LEU A 45 -10.38 -9.93 10.13
C LEU A 45 -11.84 -9.96 9.66
N GLY A 46 -12.15 -10.75 8.63
CA GLY A 46 -13.53 -10.91 8.16
C GLY A 46 -14.47 -11.40 9.25
N ASP A 47 -14.06 -12.37 10.06
CA ASP A 47 -14.87 -12.90 11.17
C ASP A 47 -15.03 -11.88 12.31
N TYR A 48 -13.97 -11.15 12.63
CA TYR A 48 -14.03 -10.03 13.58
C TYR A 48 -15.02 -8.96 13.10
N LEU A 49 -14.97 -8.57 11.83
CA LEU A 49 -15.90 -7.58 11.25
C LEU A 49 -17.35 -8.07 11.28
N VAL A 50 -17.59 -9.35 11.00
CA VAL A 50 -18.94 -9.95 11.13
C VAL A 50 -19.43 -9.90 12.57
N SER A 51 -18.56 -10.19 13.54
CA SER A 51 -18.95 -10.14 14.95
C SER A 51 -19.36 -8.74 15.42
N LYS A 52 -18.77 -7.69 14.82
CA LYS A 52 -19.00 -6.28 15.22
C LYS A 52 -20.12 -5.60 14.43
N TYR A 53 -20.23 -5.89 13.13
CA TYR A 53 -21.09 -5.15 12.20
C TYR A 53 -22.11 -6.03 11.44
N GLY A 54 -22.10 -7.34 11.69
CA GLY A 54 -23.00 -8.30 11.04
C GLY A 54 -22.47 -8.86 9.72
N ILE A 55 -23.16 -9.87 9.19
CA ILE A 55 -22.69 -10.70 8.06
C ILE A 55 -22.34 -9.91 6.79
N SER A 56 -23.03 -8.79 6.55
CA SER A 56 -22.81 -7.94 5.37
C SER A 56 -21.44 -7.26 5.38
N ALA A 57 -20.78 -7.11 6.54
CA ALA A 57 -19.46 -6.49 6.64
C ALA A 57 -18.34 -7.37 6.05
N LYS A 58 -18.63 -8.64 5.72
CA LYS A 58 -17.71 -9.55 5.03
C LYS A 58 -17.80 -9.45 3.51
N ASN A 59 -18.73 -8.65 2.97
CA ASN A 59 -18.75 -8.35 1.53
C ASN A 59 -17.48 -7.59 1.15
N VAL A 60 -17.00 -7.84 -0.07
CA VAL A 60 -15.72 -7.33 -0.54
C VAL A 60 -15.89 -6.37 -1.72
N GLY A 61 -15.02 -5.37 -1.79
CA GLY A 61 -14.96 -4.43 -2.92
C GLY A 61 -14.25 -5.01 -4.15
N ASP A 62 -13.91 -4.13 -5.09
CA ASP A 62 -13.26 -4.48 -6.35
C ASP A 62 -11.89 -5.16 -6.16
N GLU A 63 -11.17 -4.80 -5.11
CA GLU A 63 -9.84 -5.30 -4.81
C GLU A 63 -9.82 -6.38 -3.72
N GLY A 64 -11.00 -6.80 -3.26
CA GLY A 64 -11.17 -7.87 -2.28
C GLY A 64 -11.09 -7.43 -0.82
N GLY A 65 -10.74 -6.17 -0.53
CA GLY A 65 -10.80 -5.59 0.81
C GLY A 65 -12.25 -5.43 1.32
N PHE A 66 -12.42 -5.41 2.64
CA PHE A 66 -13.71 -5.19 3.31
C PHE A 66 -14.06 -3.69 3.37
N ALA A 67 -15.35 -3.36 3.48
CA ALA A 67 -15.82 -1.97 3.61
C ALA A 67 -16.79 -1.82 4.81
N PRO A 68 -16.34 -2.07 6.05
CA PRO A 68 -17.19 -1.94 7.24
C PRO A 68 -17.58 -0.46 7.49
N PRO A 69 -18.65 -0.19 8.26
CA PRO A 69 -19.12 1.16 8.56
C PRO A 69 -18.25 1.84 9.62
N MET A 70 -16.99 2.09 9.28
CA MET A 70 -15.99 2.78 10.11
C MET A 70 -15.90 4.27 9.73
N SER A 71 -15.43 5.09 10.68
CA SER A 71 -15.31 6.54 10.48
C SER A 71 -13.98 7.16 10.92
N LYS A 72 -13.12 6.38 11.59
CA LYS A 72 -11.82 6.85 12.08
C LYS A 72 -10.70 5.97 11.56
N THR A 73 -9.63 6.57 11.09
CA THR A 73 -8.40 5.90 10.66
C THR A 73 -7.88 4.94 11.72
N ARG A 74 -7.86 5.38 12.98
CA ARG A 74 -7.44 4.54 14.12
C ARG A 74 -8.35 3.34 14.35
N GLU A 75 -9.66 3.44 14.09
CA GLU A 75 -10.57 2.30 14.21
C GLU A 75 -10.22 1.17 13.23
N ALA A 76 -9.84 1.54 11.99
CA ALA A 76 -9.39 0.59 10.99
C ALA A 76 -8.04 -0.03 11.38
N LEU A 77 -7.07 0.78 11.81
CA LEU A 77 -5.75 0.29 12.23
C LEU A 77 -5.84 -0.64 13.45
N ASP A 78 -6.66 -0.30 14.45
CA ASP A 78 -6.90 -1.12 15.64
C ASP A 78 -7.51 -2.49 15.27
N ALA A 79 -8.44 -2.51 14.29
CA ALA A 79 -9.01 -3.75 13.77
C ALA A 79 -7.95 -4.64 13.11
N LEU A 80 -7.02 -4.05 12.36
CA LEU A 80 -5.91 -4.79 11.74
C LEU A 80 -4.93 -5.34 12.78
N ILE A 81 -4.56 -4.55 13.78
CA ILE A 81 -3.70 -5.01 14.88
C ILE A 81 -4.35 -6.19 15.59
N LYS A 82 -5.63 -6.08 15.94
CA LYS A 82 -6.37 -7.17 16.57
C LYS A 82 -6.37 -8.44 15.72
N ALA A 83 -6.64 -8.32 14.42
CA ALA A 83 -6.62 -9.48 13.52
C ALA A 83 -5.23 -10.12 13.42
N ILE A 84 -4.16 -9.32 13.35
CA ILE A 84 -2.77 -9.80 13.34
C ILE A 84 -2.44 -10.55 14.63
N GLU A 85 -2.85 -10.03 15.78
CA GLU A 85 -2.64 -10.63 17.10
C GLU A 85 -3.41 -11.95 17.25
N GLU A 86 -4.69 -11.97 16.89
CA GLU A 86 -5.54 -13.17 16.95
C GLU A 86 -5.07 -14.27 16.00
N SER A 87 -4.43 -13.92 14.88
CA SER A 87 -3.78 -14.89 13.98
C SER A 87 -2.39 -15.34 14.45
N GLY A 88 -1.84 -14.79 15.54
CA GLY A 88 -0.53 -15.20 16.07
C GLY A 88 0.68 -14.68 15.27
N TYR A 89 0.52 -13.59 14.52
CA TYR A 89 1.56 -13.01 13.65
C TYR A 89 2.11 -11.66 14.14
N SER A 90 1.89 -11.31 15.41
CA SER A 90 2.43 -10.10 16.03
C SER A 90 3.93 -9.96 15.80
N GLY A 91 4.36 -8.77 15.37
CA GLY A 91 5.76 -8.47 15.08
C GLY A 91 6.30 -9.04 13.76
N LYS A 92 5.50 -9.81 13.00
CA LYS A 92 5.87 -10.31 11.66
C LYS A 92 5.18 -9.58 10.51
N VAL A 93 4.03 -8.97 10.81
CA VAL A 93 3.16 -8.28 9.86
C VAL A 93 3.02 -6.82 10.28
N TYR A 94 3.20 -5.94 9.32
CA TYR A 94 3.18 -4.49 9.46
C TYR A 94 1.97 -3.90 8.73
N LEU A 95 1.71 -2.62 8.95
CA LEU A 95 0.61 -1.92 8.31
C LEU A 95 1.10 -1.01 7.19
N GLY A 96 0.23 -0.80 6.21
CA GLY A 96 0.38 0.25 5.20
C GLY A 96 -0.95 0.97 5.01
N ILE A 97 -0.89 2.21 4.54
CA ILE A 97 -2.07 2.99 4.17
C ILE A 97 -1.87 3.61 2.79
N ASP A 98 -2.94 3.64 2.01
CA ASP A 98 -3.07 4.46 0.81
C ASP A 98 -4.11 5.52 1.07
N CYS A 99 -3.64 6.75 1.26
CA CYS A 99 -4.48 7.86 1.61
C CYS A 99 -5.31 8.32 0.42
N ALA A 100 -4.75 8.30 -0.79
CA ALA A 100 -5.33 8.97 -1.97
C ALA A 100 -5.82 10.39 -1.64
N ALA A 101 -4.96 11.20 -0.99
CA ALA A 101 -5.38 12.43 -0.31
C ALA A 101 -5.99 13.50 -1.22
N SER A 102 -5.72 13.45 -2.52
CA SER A 102 -6.42 14.23 -3.55
C SER A 102 -7.95 14.10 -3.44
N ASN A 103 -8.48 12.95 -3.02
CA ASN A 103 -9.91 12.68 -2.90
C ASN A 103 -10.58 13.38 -1.71
N PHE A 104 -9.82 13.76 -0.70
CA PHE A 104 -10.34 14.48 0.47
C PHE A 104 -9.71 15.86 0.65
N TYR A 105 -9.04 16.38 -0.39
CA TYR A 105 -8.53 17.73 -0.46
C TYR A 105 -9.56 18.68 -1.08
N ASP A 106 -9.78 19.83 -0.44
CA ASP A 106 -10.63 20.90 -0.94
C ASP A 106 -9.76 22.03 -1.51
N SER A 107 -9.82 22.23 -2.83
CA SER A 107 -8.99 23.22 -3.54
C SER A 107 -9.37 24.68 -3.27
N GLN A 108 -10.58 24.95 -2.76
CA GLN A 108 -11.04 26.30 -2.44
C GLN A 108 -10.49 26.75 -1.09
N THR A 109 -10.53 25.85 -0.11
CA THR A 109 -10.07 26.11 1.27
C THR A 109 -8.59 25.75 1.47
N ARG A 110 -8.01 24.94 0.58
CA ARG A 110 -6.67 24.35 0.67
C ARG A 110 -6.50 23.52 1.95
N LYS A 111 -7.53 22.75 2.29
CA LYS A 111 -7.58 21.89 3.47
C LYS A 111 -7.94 20.46 3.11
N TYR A 112 -7.60 19.54 4.00
CA TYR A 112 -7.90 18.13 3.89
C TYR A 112 -8.99 17.74 4.90
N ARG A 113 -9.92 16.88 4.48
CA ARG A 113 -10.95 16.32 5.35
C ARG A 113 -10.57 14.90 5.81
N ILE A 114 -10.00 14.79 7.01
CA ILE A 114 -9.52 13.54 7.60
C ILE A 114 -10.24 13.27 8.92
N ASP A 115 -10.76 12.05 9.10
CA ASP A 115 -11.42 11.61 10.34
C ASP A 115 -12.49 12.61 10.84
N GLY A 116 -13.29 13.18 9.93
CA GLY A 116 -14.35 14.15 10.23
C GLY A 116 -13.86 15.54 10.67
N LYS A 117 -12.58 15.87 10.47
CA LYS A 117 -11.98 17.19 10.74
C LYS A 117 -11.43 17.80 9.45
N GLU A 118 -11.39 19.12 9.40
CA GLU A 118 -10.68 19.86 8.36
C GLU A 118 -9.33 20.32 8.91
N VAL A 119 -8.25 19.93 8.24
CA VAL A 119 -6.87 20.18 8.65
C VAL A 119 -6.10 20.80 7.49
N ASP A 120 -5.08 21.60 7.77
CA ASP A 120 -4.12 22.01 6.74
C ASP A 120 -3.04 20.94 6.53
N ALA A 121 -2.12 21.18 5.59
CA ALA A 121 -1.06 20.23 5.28
C ALA A 121 -0.11 19.98 6.47
N GLY A 122 0.15 21.00 7.31
CA GLY A 122 1.02 20.87 8.48
C GLY A 122 0.38 19.99 9.55
N ASP A 123 -0.90 20.22 9.84
CA ASP A 123 -1.68 19.37 10.72
C ASP A 123 -1.79 17.92 10.19
N LEU A 124 -1.91 17.74 8.87
CA LEU A 124 -1.93 16.41 8.24
C LEU A 124 -0.57 15.69 8.32
N ILE A 125 0.55 16.41 8.22
CA ILE A 125 1.88 15.87 8.48
C ILE A 125 1.96 15.32 9.91
N GLU A 126 1.54 16.12 10.90
CA GLU A 126 1.58 15.68 12.30
C GLU A 126 0.65 14.49 12.55
N PHE A 127 -0.51 14.44 11.89
CA PHE A 127 -1.38 13.27 11.92
C PHE A 127 -0.66 11.99 11.46
N TYR A 128 0.06 12.03 10.33
CA TYR A 128 0.83 10.86 9.87
C TYR A 128 2.00 10.51 10.81
N VAL A 129 2.70 11.51 11.35
CA VAL A 129 3.77 11.30 12.33
C VAL A 129 3.25 10.58 13.58
N GLU A 130 2.07 10.97 14.07
CA GLU A 130 1.42 10.31 15.20
C GLU A 130 1.01 8.87 14.89
N LEU A 131 0.45 8.62 13.70
CA LEU A 131 0.09 7.26 13.30
C LEU A 131 1.33 6.35 13.23
N VAL A 132 2.43 6.84 12.66
CA VAL A 132 3.70 6.07 12.57
C VAL A 132 4.33 5.85 13.95
N ARG A 133 4.10 6.76 14.90
CA ARG A 133 4.54 6.56 16.30
C ARG A 133 3.72 5.49 17.00
N ASP A 134 2.41 5.47 16.77
CA ASP A 134 1.47 4.66 17.54
C ASP A 134 1.22 3.27 16.93
N TYR A 135 1.45 3.11 15.63
CA TYR A 135 1.20 1.87 14.88
C TYR A 135 2.45 1.42 14.11
N PRO A 136 2.59 0.10 13.84
CA PRO A 136 3.68 -0.46 13.03
C PRO A 136 3.46 -0.19 11.53
N ILE A 137 3.24 1.06 11.15
CA ILE A 137 3.08 1.49 9.76
C ILE A 137 4.47 1.56 9.12
N MET A 138 4.63 0.86 8.00
CA MET A 138 5.86 0.83 7.23
C MET A 138 5.72 1.48 5.84
N SER A 139 4.50 1.75 5.37
CA SER A 139 4.25 2.39 4.08
C SER A 139 3.06 3.35 4.13
N ILE A 140 3.22 4.54 3.56
CA ILE A 140 2.17 5.53 3.33
C ILE A 140 2.21 5.93 1.85
N GLU A 141 1.09 5.75 1.16
CA GLU A 141 0.90 6.06 -0.25
C GLU A 141 0.00 7.29 -0.40
N ASP A 142 0.40 8.20 -1.30
CA ASP A 142 -0.26 9.47 -1.64
C ASP A 142 -0.81 10.28 -0.44
N PRO A 143 0.07 10.70 0.49
CA PRO A 143 -0.33 11.39 1.72
C PRO A 143 -0.91 12.79 1.51
N PHE A 144 -0.68 13.41 0.35
CA PHE A 144 -1.12 14.76 -0.02
C PHE A 144 -1.74 14.77 -1.41
N GLU A 145 -2.35 15.90 -1.77
CA GLU A 145 -2.82 16.11 -3.14
C GLU A 145 -1.67 16.09 -4.15
N GLU A 146 -1.96 15.69 -5.39
CA GLU A 146 -0.97 15.34 -6.41
C GLU A 146 0.05 16.44 -6.77
N GLU A 147 -0.26 17.73 -6.55
CA GLU A 147 0.64 18.85 -6.80
C GLU A 147 1.38 19.38 -5.55
N ASP A 148 1.14 18.84 -4.36
CA ASP A 148 1.76 19.30 -3.12
C ASP A 148 3.13 18.64 -2.85
N PHE A 149 4.07 18.91 -3.76
CA PHE A 149 5.45 18.41 -3.66
C PHE A 149 6.16 18.91 -2.40
N LEU A 150 5.78 20.09 -1.88
CA LEU A 150 6.43 20.69 -0.72
C LEU A 150 6.05 19.95 0.57
N SER A 151 4.77 19.71 0.81
CA SER A 151 4.33 18.96 1.99
C SER A 151 4.81 17.52 1.94
N PHE A 152 4.85 16.91 0.74
CA PHE A 152 5.39 15.56 0.60
C PHE A 152 6.89 15.49 0.91
N ALA A 153 7.68 16.46 0.44
CA ALA A 153 9.10 16.57 0.81
C ALA A 153 9.30 16.83 2.31
N GLU A 154 8.45 17.64 2.94
CA GLU A 154 8.49 17.89 4.38
C GLU A 154 8.21 16.60 5.17
N LEU A 155 7.16 15.85 4.82
CA LEU A 155 6.87 14.56 5.44
C LEU A 155 8.04 13.58 5.25
N THR A 156 8.63 13.56 4.04
CA THR A 156 9.80 12.73 3.73
C THR A 156 10.99 13.05 4.63
N LYS A 157 11.23 14.33 4.91
CA LYS A 157 12.28 14.74 5.85
C LYS A 157 12.00 14.29 7.30
N LYS A 158 10.73 14.22 7.73
CA LYS A 158 10.36 13.88 9.12
C LYS A 158 10.35 12.37 9.40
N ILE A 159 9.93 11.55 8.44
CA ILE A 159 9.68 10.12 8.66
C ILE A 159 10.20 9.19 7.55
N GLY A 160 10.77 9.72 6.47
CA GLY A 160 11.23 8.93 5.32
C GLY A 160 12.42 8.00 5.61
N ASP A 161 13.05 8.13 6.77
CA ASP A 161 14.08 7.24 7.30
C ASP A 161 13.51 6.03 8.06
N ARG A 162 12.20 6.03 8.34
CA ARG A 162 11.47 4.97 9.07
C ARG A 162 10.32 4.37 8.29
N VAL A 163 9.80 5.09 7.30
CA VAL A 163 8.58 4.74 6.55
C VAL A 163 8.80 4.92 5.06
N GLN A 164 8.25 3.98 4.30
CA GLN A 164 8.17 4.06 2.85
C GLN A 164 7.08 5.05 2.46
N LEU A 165 7.43 6.04 1.65
CA LEU A 165 6.56 7.11 1.20
C LEU A 165 6.38 6.97 -0.32
N VAL A 166 5.22 6.45 -0.70
CA VAL A 166 4.91 5.99 -2.06
C VAL A 166 4.17 7.10 -2.81
N GLY A 167 4.66 7.44 -4.01
CA GLY A 167 3.89 8.25 -4.95
C GLY A 167 3.23 7.39 -6.02
N ASP A 168 1.90 7.47 -6.11
CA ASP A 168 1.05 6.83 -7.12
C ASP A 168 0.45 7.89 -8.05
N ASP A 169 -0.64 8.56 -7.68
CA ASP A 169 -1.21 9.70 -8.39
C ASP A 169 -0.22 10.88 -8.42
N PHE A 170 0.65 10.95 -7.41
CA PHE A 170 1.71 11.95 -7.37
C PHE A 170 2.73 11.79 -8.51
N PHE A 171 3.11 10.56 -8.87
CA PHE A 171 4.08 10.31 -9.94
C PHE A 171 3.45 9.90 -11.26
N VAL A 172 2.27 9.28 -11.25
CA VAL A 172 1.53 8.69 -12.37
C VAL A 172 2.39 7.84 -13.30
N THR A 173 3.39 7.16 -12.74
CA THR A 173 4.45 6.45 -13.49
C THR A 173 5.14 7.33 -14.56
N ASN A 174 5.06 8.66 -14.44
CA ASN A 174 5.63 9.62 -15.38
C ASN A 174 7.06 10.00 -15.00
N GLN A 175 7.99 9.80 -15.93
CA GLN A 175 9.42 10.01 -15.69
C GLN A 175 9.78 11.45 -15.31
N ASN A 176 9.06 12.46 -15.82
CA ASN A 176 9.35 13.86 -15.52
C ASN A 176 8.87 14.22 -14.11
N ARG A 177 7.68 13.76 -13.71
CA ARG A 177 7.16 13.95 -12.35
C ARG A 177 8.04 13.22 -11.32
N LEU A 178 8.45 11.99 -11.63
CA LEU A 178 9.38 11.23 -10.79
C LEU A 178 10.71 11.99 -10.60
N LYS A 179 11.32 12.50 -11.68
CA LYS A 179 12.55 13.31 -11.59
C LYS A 179 12.36 14.57 -10.74
N LYS A 180 11.24 15.28 -10.90
CA LYS A 180 10.91 16.45 -10.09
C LYS A 180 10.79 16.08 -8.61
N GLY A 181 10.08 14.99 -8.28
CA GLY A 181 9.96 14.52 -6.89
C GLY A 181 11.30 14.14 -6.28
N ILE A 182 12.15 13.42 -7.03
CA ILE A 182 13.52 13.09 -6.61
C ILE A 182 14.34 14.36 -6.33
N GLU A 183 14.29 15.35 -7.21
CA GLU A 183 15.01 16.62 -7.04
C GLU A 183 14.54 17.39 -5.80
N MET A 184 13.24 17.34 -5.50
CA MET A 184 12.65 17.99 -4.34
C MET A 184 12.77 17.18 -3.03
N GLY A 185 13.18 15.91 -3.10
CA GLY A 185 13.16 14.99 -1.96
C GLY A 185 11.75 14.60 -1.52
N ALA A 186 10.79 14.55 -2.44
CA ALA A 186 9.40 14.14 -2.20
C ALA A 186 9.24 12.62 -2.41
N GLY A 187 8.82 11.92 -1.36
CA GLY A 187 8.68 10.47 -1.34
C GLY A 187 10.02 9.73 -1.32
N ASN A 188 9.96 8.41 -1.25
CA ASN A 188 11.12 7.53 -1.38
C ASN A 188 10.76 6.19 -2.09
N SER A 189 9.56 6.09 -2.65
CA SER A 189 9.08 4.92 -3.37
C SER A 189 8.17 5.29 -4.54
N LEU A 190 8.26 4.52 -5.62
CA LEU A 190 7.41 4.62 -6.80
C LEU A 190 6.39 3.49 -6.82
N LEU A 191 5.10 3.80 -6.95
CA LEU A 191 4.11 2.81 -7.38
C LEU A 191 4.15 2.69 -8.90
N LEU A 192 4.51 1.51 -9.40
CA LEU A 192 4.68 1.25 -10.84
C LEU A 192 3.45 0.58 -11.42
N LYS A 193 2.64 1.33 -12.16
CA LYS A 193 1.48 0.83 -12.92
C LYS A 193 1.82 0.80 -14.41
N VAL A 194 2.10 -0.40 -14.95
CA VAL A 194 2.58 -0.58 -16.34
C VAL A 194 1.63 0.05 -17.37
N ASN A 195 0.32 -0.15 -17.19
CA ASN A 195 -0.67 0.38 -18.13
C ASN A 195 -0.90 1.91 -18.01
N GLN A 196 -0.35 2.55 -16.98
CA GLN A 196 -0.42 4.01 -16.81
C GLN A 196 0.64 4.72 -17.68
N ILE A 197 1.80 4.08 -17.87
CA ILE A 197 2.87 4.60 -18.74
C ILE A 197 2.78 4.06 -20.17
N GLY A 198 2.15 2.90 -20.37
CA GLY A 198 1.76 2.37 -21.68
C GLY A 198 2.63 1.20 -22.15
N THR A 199 3.96 1.29 -22.05
CA THR A 199 4.86 0.22 -22.51
C THR A 199 5.75 -0.36 -21.42
N LEU A 200 6.15 -1.62 -21.59
CA LEU A 200 7.11 -2.28 -20.70
C LEU A 200 8.47 -1.55 -20.68
N THR A 201 8.94 -1.08 -21.84
CA THR A 201 10.20 -0.34 -21.94
C THR A 201 10.19 0.93 -21.07
N GLU A 202 9.10 1.70 -21.12
CA GLU A 202 8.99 2.92 -20.33
C GLU A 202 8.79 2.63 -18.84
N ALA A 203 8.07 1.55 -18.48
CA ALA A 203 7.94 1.10 -17.10
C ALA A 203 9.29 0.67 -16.51
N LEU A 204 10.12 -0.06 -17.28
CA LEU A 204 11.48 -0.44 -16.88
C LEU A 204 12.39 0.79 -16.72
N GLU A 205 12.26 1.79 -17.60
CA GLU A 205 13.01 3.03 -17.47
C GLU A 205 12.60 3.84 -16.23
N ALA A 206 11.31 3.92 -15.92
CA ALA A 206 10.82 4.54 -14.70
C ALA A 206 11.36 3.85 -13.44
N ALA A 207 11.31 2.51 -13.39
CA ALA A 207 11.91 1.74 -12.30
C ALA A 207 13.42 1.97 -12.18
N ARG A 208 14.14 2.06 -13.32
CA ARG A 208 15.58 2.35 -13.34
C ARG A 208 15.90 3.74 -12.80
N ILE A 209 15.11 4.75 -13.14
CA ILE A 209 15.25 6.12 -12.60
C ILE A 209 15.06 6.10 -11.08
N ALA A 210 14.00 5.45 -10.59
CA ALA A 210 13.73 5.30 -9.17
C ALA A 210 14.92 4.65 -8.44
N TYR A 211 15.38 3.49 -8.92
CA TYR A 211 16.50 2.78 -8.30
C TYR A 211 17.80 3.59 -8.27
N LYS A 212 18.11 4.36 -9.33
CA LYS A 212 19.29 5.21 -9.37
C LYS A 212 19.25 6.33 -8.34
N ALA A 213 18.06 6.79 -7.97
CA ALA A 213 17.84 7.78 -6.93
C ALA A 213 17.70 7.18 -5.53
N GLY A 214 17.87 5.87 -5.37
CA GLY A 214 17.69 5.17 -4.09
C GLY A 214 16.24 4.85 -3.74
N TYR A 215 15.27 5.21 -4.58
CA TYR A 215 13.86 4.92 -4.33
C TYR A 215 13.60 3.41 -4.44
N SER A 216 12.64 2.91 -3.66
CA SER A 216 12.07 1.58 -3.90
C SER A 216 11.01 1.64 -5.01
N VAL A 217 10.63 0.47 -5.51
CA VAL A 217 9.57 0.32 -6.51
C VAL A 217 8.59 -0.71 -5.99
N ILE A 218 7.30 -0.43 -6.12
CA ILE A 218 6.22 -1.38 -5.85
C ILE A 218 5.49 -1.60 -7.17
N VAL A 219 5.52 -2.82 -7.70
CA VAL A 219 4.70 -3.14 -8.87
C VAL A 219 3.24 -3.22 -8.42
N SER A 220 2.34 -2.53 -9.11
CA SER A 220 0.94 -2.41 -8.68
C SER A 220 -0.03 -2.92 -9.73
N HIS A 221 -1.11 -3.52 -9.23
CA HIS A 221 -2.31 -3.84 -9.99
C HIS A 221 -3.12 -2.58 -10.37
N ARG A 222 -4.33 -2.81 -10.89
CA ARG A 222 -5.37 -1.79 -11.05
C ARG A 222 -6.68 -2.29 -10.42
N SER A 223 -7.57 -1.38 -10.04
CA SER A 223 -8.89 -1.74 -9.50
C SER A 223 -9.71 -2.57 -10.50
N GLY A 224 -9.63 -2.29 -11.80
CA GLY A 224 -10.11 -3.18 -12.86
C GLY A 224 -9.01 -4.14 -13.35
N GLU A 225 -8.99 -5.38 -12.87
CA GLU A 225 -8.00 -6.40 -13.27
C GLU A 225 -8.63 -7.59 -14.01
N THR A 226 -7.74 -8.37 -14.61
CA THR A 226 -7.93 -9.63 -15.32
C THR A 226 -7.17 -10.76 -14.62
N THR A 227 -7.25 -11.98 -15.13
CA THR A 227 -6.45 -13.11 -14.61
C THR A 227 -5.02 -13.14 -15.14
N ASP A 228 -4.61 -12.18 -15.98
CA ASP A 228 -3.22 -12.06 -16.44
C ASP A 228 -2.27 -11.86 -15.25
N THR A 229 -1.13 -12.54 -15.24
CA THR A 229 -0.20 -12.56 -14.11
C THR A 229 1.10 -11.81 -14.37
N ALA A 230 1.25 -11.10 -15.50
CA ALA A 230 2.50 -10.51 -15.98
C ALA A 230 3.16 -9.58 -14.96
N ILE A 231 2.39 -8.88 -14.12
CA ILE A 231 2.95 -8.01 -13.07
C ILE A 231 3.70 -8.79 -11.97
N SER A 232 3.39 -10.07 -11.79
CA SER A 232 4.09 -10.98 -10.87
C SER A 232 5.49 -11.30 -11.39
N ASP A 233 5.58 -11.73 -12.65
CA ASP A 233 6.84 -11.98 -13.35
C ASP A 233 7.65 -10.68 -13.48
N LEU A 234 6.99 -9.55 -13.73
CA LEU A 234 7.65 -8.24 -13.75
C LEU A 234 8.28 -7.90 -12.40
N ALA A 235 7.55 -8.05 -11.29
CA ALA A 235 8.04 -7.75 -9.95
C ALA A 235 9.30 -8.55 -9.60
N VAL A 236 9.32 -9.84 -9.96
CA VAL A 236 10.50 -10.69 -9.79
C VAL A 236 11.62 -10.29 -10.76
N GLY A 237 11.28 -10.07 -12.03
CA GLY A 237 12.24 -9.76 -13.09
C GLY A 237 13.01 -8.46 -12.87
N ILE A 238 12.38 -7.44 -12.29
CA ILE A 238 13.03 -6.17 -11.94
C ILE A 238 13.62 -6.17 -10.52
N GLY A 239 13.45 -7.26 -9.77
CA GLY A 239 13.95 -7.40 -8.40
C GLY A 239 13.43 -6.33 -7.44
N CYS A 240 12.18 -5.87 -7.58
CA CYS A 240 11.64 -4.79 -6.75
C CYS A 240 11.39 -5.22 -5.29
N GLY A 241 11.18 -6.52 -5.07
CA GLY A 241 10.91 -7.10 -3.75
C GLY A 241 9.51 -6.78 -3.19
N GLN A 242 8.69 -6.01 -3.92
CA GLN A 242 7.39 -5.52 -3.45
C GLN A 242 6.34 -5.53 -4.56
N ILE A 243 5.12 -5.91 -4.20
CA ILE A 243 3.97 -5.94 -5.11
C ILE A 243 2.70 -5.61 -4.32
N LYS A 244 1.84 -4.75 -4.88
CA LYS A 244 0.48 -4.43 -4.41
C LYS A 244 -0.50 -5.03 -5.41
N ALA A 245 -1.13 -6.15 -5.05
CA ALA A 245 -2.01 -6.90 -5.96
C ALA A 245 -3.40 -7.19 -5.37
N GLY A 246 -3.84 -6.40 -4.38
CA GLY A 246 -5.16 -6.51 -3.73
C GLY A 246 -5.18 -7.51 -2.58
N ALA A 247 -6.37 -7.81 -2.07
CA ALA A 247 -6.56 -8.77 -0.99
C ALA A 247 -6.22 -10.20 -1.44
N PRO A 248 -5.99 -11.15 -0.51
CA PRO A 248 -5.95 -12.58 -0.82
C PRO A 248 -7.37 -13.14 -1.09
N ALA A 249 -8.16 -12.42 -1.89
CA ALA A 249 -9.52 -12.72 -2.29
C ALA A 249 -9.76 -12.22 -3.71
N ARG A 250 -10.74 -12.82 -4.40
CA ARG A 250 -11.06 -12.60 -5.82
C ARG A 250 -10.00 -13.15 -6.78
N GLY A 251 -10.47 -13.76 -7.88
CA GLY A 251 -9.63 -14.57 -8.77
C GLY A 251 -8.55 -13.76 -9.48
N GLU A 252 -8.86 -12.54 -9.90
CA GLU A 252 -7.94 -11.65 -10.59
C GLU A 252 -6.79 -11.14 -9.69
N ARG A 253 -6.97 -11.19 -8.37
CA ARG A 253 -5.94 -10.85 -7.37
C ARG A 253 -5.10 -12.07 -7.03
N VAL A 254 -5.78 -13.14 -6.64
CA VAL A 254 -5.15 -14.41 -6.23
C VAL A 254 -4.32 -15.01 -7.36
N ALA A 255 -4.68 -14.79 -8.64
CA ALA A 255 -3.86 -15.21 -9.78
C ALA A 255 -2.40 -14.71 -9.70
N LYS A 256 -2.18 -13.47 -9.24
CA LYS A 256 -0.82 -12.90 -9.11
C LYS A 256 -0.05 -13.58 -7.98
N TYR A 257 -0.70 -13.78 -6.84
CA TYR A 257 -0.09 -14.46 -5.70
C TYR A 257 0.24 -15.92 -6.01
N ASN A 258 -0.64 -16.63 -6.71
CA ASN A 258 -0.38 -18.00 -7.18
C ASN A 258 0.82 -18.04 -8.13
N ARG A 259 0.91 -17.08 -9.07
CA ARG A 259 2.07 -17.00 -9.95
C ARG A 259 3.37 -16.78 -9.19
N LEU A 260 3.37 -15.97 -8.13
CA LEU A 260 4.54 -15.77 -7.27
C LEU A 260 4.93 -17.03 -6.49
N LEU A 261 3.96 -17.86 -6.08
CA LEU A 261 4.22 -19.18 -5.48
C LEU A 261 4.90 -20.12 -6.49
N GLU A 262 4.40 -20.16 -7.73
CA GLU A 262 4.99 -20.95 -8.80
C GLU A 262 6.43 -20.50 -9.09
N ILE A 263 6.68 -19.19 -9.19
CA ILE A 263 8.03 -18.65 -9.42
C ILE A 263 8.97 -19.00 -8.24
N GLU A 264 8.49 -18.92 -6.99
CA GLU A 264 9.27 -19.32 -5.81
C GLU A 264 9.64 -20.81 -5.88
N GLU A 265 8.72 -21.67 -6.29
CA GLU A 265 8.95 -23.10 -6.49
C GLU A 265 9.96 -23.37 -7.63
N GLU A 266 9.78 -22.74 -8.79
CA GLU A 266 10.67 -22.84 -9.96
C GLU A 266 12.12 -22.41 -9.64
N LEU A 267 12.29 -21.36 -8.82
CA LEU A 267 13.59 -20.87 -8.38
C LEU A 267 14.21 -21.76 -7.30
N GLY A 268 13.38 -22.40 -6.47
CA GLY A 268 13.80 -23.26 -5.38
C GLY A 268 14.75 -22.53 -4.42
N LYS A 269 15.93 -23.12 -4.16
CA LYS A 269 16.95 -22.53 -3.25
C LYS A 269 17.52 -21.19 -3.74
N ARG A 270 17.25 -20.79 -4.98
CA ARG A 270 17.68 -19.48 -5.52
C ARG A 270 16.69 -18.36 -5.18
N ALA A 271 15.48 -18.69 -4.75
CA ALA A 271 14.50 -17.70 -4.34
C ALA A 271 14.96 -17.03 -3.03
N ILE A 272 14.88 -15.70 -3.00
CA ILE A 272 15.14 -14.91 -1.80
C ILE A 272 13.92 -14.02 -1.60
N PHE A 273 13.24 -14.21 -0.47
CA PHE A 273 12.19 -13.29 -0.06
C PHE A 273 12.82 -12.00 0.49
N ALA A 274 12.44 -10.86 -0.07
CA ALA A 274 13.07 -9.58 0.25
C ALA A 274 12.80 -9.12 1.69
N GLY A 275 11.63 -9.48 2.25
CA GLY A 275 11.20 -9.08 3.59
C GLY A 275 11.30 -7.57 3.82
N ARG A 276 11.67 -7.15 5.04
CA ARG A 276 11.85 -5.73 5.39
C ARG A 276 12.88 -4.99 4.53
N LYS A 277 13.88 -5.68 3.96
CA LYS A 277 14.91 -5.05 3.12
C LYS A 277 14.34 -4.46 1.83
N ALA A 278 13.15 -4.91 1.42
CA ALA A 278 12.51 -4.44 0.19
C ALA A 278 12.16 -2.94 0.25
N LEU A 279 11.84 -2.40 1.42
CA LEU A 279 11.36 -1.04 1.58
C LEU A 279 12.46 0.02 1.44
N ARG A 280 13.75 -0.38 1.48
CA ARG A 280 14.92 0.52 1.36
C ARG A 280 14.91 1.69 2.35
N ILE A 281 14.29 1.46 3.50
CA ILE A 281 14.30 2.35 4.66
C ILE A 281 15.54 1.98 5.50
N GLY A 282 16.30 2.99 5.92
CA GLY A 282 17.52 2.93 6.76
C GLY A 282 18.03 1.57 7.19
#